data_AF-A0A2P6Q741-F1
#
_entry.id   AF-A0A2P6Q741-F1
#
_cell.length_a   1.000
_cell.length_b   1.000
_cell.length_c   1.000
_cell.angle_alpha   90.00
_cell.angle_beta   90.00
_cell.angle_gamma   90.00
#
_symmetry.space_group_name_H-M   'P 1'
#
loop_
_entity.id
_entity.type
_entity.pdbx_description
1 polymer ?
#
loop_
_entity_poly.entity_id
_entity_poly.type
_entity_poly.pdbx_seq_one_letter_code
_entity_poly.pdbx_strand_id
1 'polypeptide(L)'
;MVNLVERECSCAWWQFRCFPCSHAVQVMQKANRIPYRYIEDYWKTSFYRSAHDLPIFPVPDLDKPNPNSFGDSALQPPKTRKPPGRPRTRRIKSFGEESRSVKCTRCDQLGHHNRRSCNVAI
;
A
#
# COMPACT_ATOMS: atom_id res chain seq x y z
N MET A 1 22.68 28.59 -13.88
CA MET A 1 23.52 27.99 -14.95
C MET A 1 23.34 26.48 -14.94
N VAL A 2 23.36 25.83 -16.11
CA VAL A 2 23.26 24.36 -16.26
C VAL A 2 24.40 23.90 -17.17
N ASN A 3 25.15 22.88 -16.76
CA ASN A 3 26.13 22.19 -17.58
C ASN A 3 25.67 20.72 -17.77
N LEU A 4 25.29 20.37 -19.00
CA LEU A 4 24.80 19.02 -19.30
C LEU A 4 25.91 17.96 -19.43
N VAL A 5 27.15 18.38 -19.69
CA VAL A 5 28.30 17.47 -19.82
C VAL A 5 28.75 17.01 -18.43
N GLU A 6 28.98 17.98 -17.55
CA GLU A 6 29.39 17.75 -16.16
C GLU A 6 28.21 17.33 -15.26
N ARG A 7 26.98 17.30 -15.79
CA ARG A 7 25.74 16.98 -15.05
C ARG A 7 25.52 17.91 -13.86
N GLU A 8 25.76 19.20 -14.06
CA GLU A 8 25.71 20.20 -13.00
C GLU A 8 24.62 21.23 -13.22
N CYS A 9 24.06 21.71 -12.12
CA CYS A 9 23.25 22.92 -12.11
C CYS A 9 23.66 23.80 -10.93
N SER A 10 23.60 25.12 -11.10
CA SER A 10 23.87 26.09 -10.04
C SER A 10 22.91 25.97 -8.84
N CYS A 11 21.79 25.26 -8.98
CA CYS A 11 20.92 24.91 -7.85
C CYS A 11 21.43 23.71 -7.02
N ALA A 12 22.56 23.10 -7.40
CA ALA A 12 23.21 21.95 -6.78
C ALA A 12 22.37 20.65 -6.70
N TRP A 13 21.11 20.68 -7.13
CA TRP A 13 20.18 19.55 -7.05
C TRP A 13 20.73 18.29 -7.71
N TRP A 14 21.35 18.42 -8.88
CA TRP A 14 21.81 17.26 -9.63
C TRP A 14 22.96 16.56 -8.91
N GLN A 15 23.88 17.32 -8.31
CA GLN A 15 24.97 16.79 -7.51
C GLN A 15 24.48 16.06 -6.25
N PHE A 16 23.44 16.57 -5.59
CA PHE A 16 22.90 15.96 -4.36
C PHE A 16 21.91 14.82 -4.61
N ARG A 17 21.14 14.88 -5.70
CA ARG A 17 20.06 13.92 -5.98
C ARG A 17 20.43 12.91 -7.06
N CYS A 18 21.51 13.13 -7.80
CA CYS A 18 21.98 12.26 -8.88
C CYS A 18 20.98 12.13 -10.05
N PHE A 19 20.11 13.13 -10.24
CA PHE A 19 19.22 13.22 -11.40
C PHE A 19 18.91 14.69 -11.75
N PRO A 20 18.50 14.98 -13.00
CA PRO A 20 18.28 16.34 -13.47
C PRO A 20 17.19 17.11 -12.70
N CYS A 21 17.48 18.35 -12.31
CA CYS A 21 16.47 19.27 -11.79
C CYS A 21 15.59 19.88 -12.89
N SER A 22 14.55 20.62 -12.52
CA SER A 22 13.66 21.33 -13.48
C SER A 22 14.44 22.24 -14.45
N HIS A 23 15.45 22.97 -13.97
CA HIS A 23 16.31 23.81 -14.81
C HIS A 23 17.05 22.97 -15.86
N ALA A 24 17.63 21.85 -15.43
CA ALA A 24 18.37 20.96 -16.31
C ALA A 24 17.45 20.30 -17.35
N VAL A 25 16.26 19.85 -16.93
CA VAL A 25 15.25 19.28 -17.82
C VAL A 25 14.84 20.29 -18.89
N GLN A 26 14.63 21.56 -18.53
CA GLN A 26 14.29 22.60 -19.50
C GLN A 26 15.41 22.83 -20.53
N VAL A 27 16.67 22.86 -20.10
CA VAL A 27 17.82 22.98 -21.01
C VAL A 27 17.96 21.75 -21.91
N MET A 28 17.73 20.55 -21.37
CA MET A 28 17.73 19.30 -22.14
C MET A 28 16.65 19.29 -23.22
N GLN A 29 15.43 19.73 -22.89
CA GLN A 29 14.33 19.82 -23.86
C GLN A 29 14.70 20.75 -25.02
N LYS A 30 15.30 21.92 -24.73
CA LYS A 30 15.79 22.83 -25.77
C LYS A 30 16.93 22.24 -26.59
N ALA A 31 17.78 21.42 -26.00
CA ALA A 31 18.88 20.72 -26.66
C ALA A 31 18.47 19.39 -27.33
N ASN A 32 17.17 19.07 -27.37
CA ASN A 32 16.62 17.81 -27.87
C ASN A 32 17.32 16.57 -27.25
N ARG A 33 17.54 16.62 -25.94
CA ARG A 33 18.14 15.54 -25.13
C ARG A 33 17.06 14.86 -24.29
N ILE A 34 17.20 13.55 -24.10
CA ILE A 34 16.27 12.74 -23.31
C ILE A 34 16.70 12.76 -21.84
N PRO A 35 15.92 13.34 -20.90
CA PRO A 35 16.35 13.49 -19.50
C PRO A 35 16.66 12.16 -18.80
N TYR A 36 15.94 11.09 -19.14
CA TYR A 36 16.15 9.77 -18.54
C TYR A 36 17.54 9.17 -18.81
N ARG A 37 18.26 9.64 -19.83
CA ARG A 37 19.65 9.21 -20.10
C ARG A 37 20.69 9.84 -19.15
N TYR A 38 20.26 10.82 -18.36
CA TYR A 38 21.10 11.63 -17.48
C TYR A 38 20.89 11.30 -15.99
N ILE A 39 20.07 10.28 -15.71
CA ILE A 39 19.81 9.76 -14.36
C ILE A 39 20.84 8.67 -14.06
N GLU A 40 21.47 8.73 -12.89
CA GLU A 40 22.41 7.70 -12.45
C GLU A 40 21.74 6.31 -12.32
N ASP A 41 22.52 5.26 -12.56
CA ASP A 41 22.02 3.87 -12.58
C ASP A 41 21.37 3.44 -11.27
N TYR A 42 21.82 3.99 -10.14
CA TYR A 42 21.25 3.76 -8.80
C TYR A 42 19.72 3.96 -8.76
N TRP A 43 19.18 4.88 -9.55
CA TRP A 43 17.75 5.17 -9.60
C TRP A 43 16.96 4.29 -10.56
N LYS A 44 17.62 3.39 -11.31
CA LYS A 44 16.96 2.51 -12.27
C LYS A 44 16.45 1.25 -11.58
N THR A 45 15.31 0.76 -12.05
CA THR A 45 14.71 -0.48 -11.56
C THR A 45 15.64 -1.69 -11.70
N SER A 46 16.49 -1.71 -12.72
CA SER A 46 17.49 -2.76 -12.92
C SER A 46 18.49 -2.83 -11.76
N PHE A 47 19.00 -1.67 -11.31
CA PHE A 47 19.92 -1.59 -10.18
C PHE A 47 19.22 -2.00 -8.88
N TYR A 48 18.00 -1.51 -8.64
CA TYR A 48 17.19 -1.91 -7.49
C TYR A 48 17.00 -3.43 -7.41
N ARG A 49 16.61 -4.06 -8.53
CA ARG A 49 16.46 -5.53 -8.60
C ARG A 49 17.77 -6.24 -8.31
N SER A 50 18.86 -5.79 -8.91
CA SER A 50 20.19 -6.39 -8.68
C SER A 50 20.65 -6.24 -7.23
N ALA A 51 20.37 -5.11 -6.58
CA ALA A 51 20.73 -4.87 -5.19
C ALA A 51 19.93 -5.74 -4.20
N HIS A 52 18.75 -6.21 -4.61
CA HIS A 52 17.86 -7.05 -3.82
C HIS A 52 17.68 -8.46 -4.41
N ASP A 53 18.59 -8.90 -5.28
CA ASP A 53 18.51 -10.22 -5.92
C ASP A 53 18.83 -11.35 -4.94
N LEU A 54 19.57 -11.03 -3.87
CA LEU A 54 19.89 -11.97 -2.81
C LEU A 54 18.79 -12.00 -1.74
N PRO A 55 18.40 -13.19 -1.25
CA PRO A 55 17.44 -13.31 -0.16
C PRO A 55 18.00 -12.66 1.11
N ILE A 56 17.17 -11.84 1.76
CA ILE A 56 17.45 -11.36 3.12
C ILE A 56 17.14 -12.51 4.07
N PHE A 57 18.19 -13.15 4.57
CA PHE A 57 18.02 -14.21 5.56
C PHE A 57 17.50 -13.61 6.87
N PRO A 58 16.47 -14.22 7.48
CA PRO A 58 16.05 -13.81 8.81
C PRO A 58 17.21 -14.02 9.77
N VAL A 59 17.43 -13.05 10.67
CA VAL A 59 18.36 -13.24 11.78
C VAL A 59 17.82 -14.41 12.62
N PRO A 60 18.60 -15.48 12.83
CA PRO A 60 18.15 -16.60 13.63
C PRO A 60 17.87 -16.09 15.05
N ASP A 61 16.64 -16.28 15.48
CA ASP A 61 16.21 -15.98 16.83
C ASP A 61 16.69 -17.13 17.72
N LEU A 62 17.86 -16.94 18.34
CA LEU A 62 18.50 -17.97 19.18
C LEU A 62 17.62 -18.37 20.37
N ASP A 63 16.72 -17.48 20.80
CA ASP A 63 15.78 -17.71 21.91
C ASP A 63 14.45 -18.31 21.44
N LYS A 64 14.20 -18.39 20.12
CA LYS A 64 13.00 -19.09 19.63
C LYS A 64 13.24 -20.59 19.64
N PRO A 65 12.35 -21.36 20.28
CA PRO A 65 12.37 -22.80 20.15
C PRO A 65 12.23 -23.19 18.68
N ASN A 66 13.09 -24.13 18.23
CA ASN A 66 13.05 -24.65 16.87
C ASN A 66 11.62 -25.12 16.54
N PRO A 67 11.03 -24.68 15.41
CA PRO A 67 9.65 -25.06 15.05
C PRO A 67 9.47 -26.58 14.91
N ASN A 68 10.53 -27.34 14.61
CA ASN A 68 10.53 -28.80 14.59
C ASN A 68 10.65 -29.44 15.99
N SER A 69 10.96 -28.65 17.04
CA SER A 69 10.94 -29.11 18.43
C SER A 69 9.52 -29.24 18.99
N PHE A 70 8.54 -28.61 18.33
CA PHE A 70 7.11 -28.82 18.62
C PHE A 70 6.65 -30.08 17.90
N GLY A 71 7.11 -31.26 18.34
CA GLY A 71 6.54 -32.53 17.87
C GLY A 71 5.02 -32.51 18.03
N ASP A 72 4.29 -32.74 16.94
CA ASP A 72 2.81 -32.89 16.80
C ASP A 72 1.89 -31.94 17.59
N SER A 73 2.46 -30.91 18.20
CA SER A 73 1.76 -29.96 19.06
C SER A 73 1.20 -28.85 18.19
N ALA A 74 0.35 -29.24 17.24
CA ALA A 74 -0.42 -28.32 16.44
C ALA A 74 -1.19 -27.40 17.39
N LEU A 75 -0.93 -26.10 17.31
CA LEU A 75 -1.69 -25.08 18.02
C LEU A 75 -3.17 -25.30 17.70
N GLN A 76 -3.92 -25.89 18.63
CA GLN A 76 -5.33 -26.13 18.40
C GLN A 76 -6.07 -24.78 18.45
N PRO A 77 -7.03 -24.55 17.53
CA PRO A 77 -7.88 -23.38 17.62
C PRO A 77 -8.56 -23.35 19.00
N PRO A 78 -8.83 -22.16 19.55
CA PRO A 78 -9.53 -22.06 20.82
C PRO A 78 -10.84 -22.81 20.76
N LYS A 79 -11.13 -23.63 21.79
CA LYS A 79 -12.39 -24.38 21.91
C LYS A 79 -13.55 -23.41 22.18
N THR A 80 -14.00 -22.71 21.14
CA THR A 80 -15.11 -21.76 21.20
C THR A 80 -16.42 -22.46 20.85
N ARG A 81 -17.44 -22.33 21.71
CA ARG A 81 -18.80 -22.76 21.40
C ARG A 81 -19.55 -21.61 20.73
N LYS A 82 -20.27 -21.89 19.64
CA LYS A 82 -21.24 -20.93 19.10
C LYS A 82 -22.32 -20.68 20.15
N PRO A 83 -22.68 -19.42 20.46
CA PRO A 83 -23.76 -19.15 21.39
C PRO A 83 -25.08 -19.73 20.85
N PRO A 84 -25.97 -20.23 21.72
CA PRO A 84 -27.27 -20.73 21.30
C PRO A 84 -28.09 -19.59 20.68
N GLY A 85 -28.77 -19.89 19.56
CA GLY A 85 -29.67 -18.96 18.88
C GLY A 85 -29.32 -18.68 17.42
N ARG A 86 -30.18 -17.91 16.76
CA ARG A 86 -30.01 -17.53 15.34
C ARG A 86 -28.85 -16.54 15.21
N PRO A 87 -27.87 -16.79 14.30
CA PRO A 87 -26.86 -15.79 13.98
C PRO A 87 -27.52 -14.46 13.59
N ARG A 88 -26.95 -13.35 14.06
CA ARG A 88 -27.41 -12.02 13.67
C ARG A 88 -27.27 -11.85 12.16
N THR A 89 -28.34 -11.44 11.49
CA THR A 89 -28.29 -11.09 10.06
C THR A 89 -27.51 -9.79 9.83
N ARG A 90 -27.48 -8.90 10.82
CA ARG A 90 -26.72 -7.64 10.76
C ARG A 90 -25.39 -7.79 11.48
N ARG A 91 -24.30 -7.39 10.80
CA ARG A 91 -22.95 -7.32 11.37
C ARG A 91 -22.90 -6.36 12.56
N ILE A 92 -22.14 -6.72 13.59
CA ILE A 92 -21.80 -5.82 14.71
C ILE A 92 -20.66 -4.92 14.25
N LYS A 93 -20.80 -3.62 14.49
CA LYS A 93 -19.79 -2.63 14.11
C LYS A 93 -18.71 -2.53 15.16
N SER A 94 -17.48 -2.31 14.68
CA SER A 94 -16.35 -1.98 15.54
C SER A 94 -16.43 -0.54 16.02
N PHE A 95 -15.67 -0.21 17.05
CA PHE A 95 -15.54 1.16 17.54
C PHE A 95 -15.02 2.08 16.42
N GLY A 96 -15.67 3.22 16.19
CA GLY A 96 -15.33 4.18 15.12
C GLY A 96 -16.00 3.92 13.76
N GLU A 97 -16.77 2.83 13.59
CA GLU A 97 -17.51 2.59 12.35
C GLU A 97 -18.88 3.29 12.34
N GLU A 98 -19.05 4.28 11.47
CA GLU A 98 -20.31 5.01 11.33
C GLU A 98 -21.37 4.24 10.52
N SER A 99 -22.66 4.51 10.78
CA SER A 99 -23.76 4.06 9.92
C SER A 99 -24.04 5.05 8.81
N ARG A 100 -23.75 4.63 7.59
CA ARG A 100 -24.26 5.29 6.40
C ARG A 100 -25.76 5.04 6.26
N SER A 101 -26.51 6.10 5.99
CA SER A 101 -27.88 5.98 5.52
C SER A 101 -27.88 5.39 4.11
N VAL A 102 -28.91 4.62 3.79
CA VAL A 102 -29.15 4.06 2.47
C VAL A 102 -30.42 4.70 1.93
N LYS A 103 -30.41 5.08 0.65
CA LYS A 103 -31.63 5.53 -0.03
C LYS A 103 -32.50 4.32 -0.34
N CYS A 104 -33.72 4.32 0.18
CA CYS A 104 -34.68 3.27 -0.09
C CYS A 104 -35.30 3.47 -1.48
N THR A 105 -35.14 2.50 -2.39
CA THR A 105 -35.72 2.57 -3.75
C THR A 105 -37.23 2.29 -3.81
N ARG A 106 -37.93 2.22 -2.66
CA ARG A 106 -39.41 2.13 -2.60
C ARG A 106 -40.04 3.45 -2.19
N CYS A 107 -39.57 4.06 -1.11
CA CYS A 107 -40.11 5.33 -0.59
C CYS A 107 -39.23 6.55 -0.90
N ASP A 108 -38.11 6.35 -1.59
CA ASP A 108 -37.09 7.35 -1.92
C ASP A 108 -36.46 8.10 -0.73
N GLN A 109 -36.74 7.67 0.50
CA GLN A 109 -36.18 8.27 1.71
C GLN A 109 -34.80 7.71 2.04
N LEU A 110 -33.94 8.57 2.59
CA LEU A 110 -32.68 8.17 3.22
C LEU A 110 -32.95 7.64 4.63
N GLY A 111 -32.43 6.47 4.97
CA GLY A 111 -32.58 5.90 6.31
C GLY A 111 -31.77 4.63 6.54
N HIS A 112 -32.10 3.90 7.61
CA HIS A 112 -31.45 2.62 7.96
C HIS A 112 -32.18 1.38 7.45
N HIS A 113 -33.15 1.58 6.56
CA HIS A 113 -33.93 0.53 5.92
C HIS A 113 -33.67 0.56 4.41
N ASN A 114 -33.73 -0.61 3.76
CA ASN A 114 -33.65 -0.72 2.32
C ASN A 114 -35.01 -1.16 1.76
N ARG A 115 -35.12 -1.32 0.43
CA ARG A 115 -36.35 -1.77 -0.24
C ARG A 115 -36.95 -3.04 0.38
N ARG A 116 -36.12 -3.98 0.84
CA ARG A 116 -36.58 -5.27 1.42
C ARG A 116 -37.21 -5.10 2.80
N SER A 117 -36.81 -4.08 3.56
CA SER A 117 -37.29 -3.83 4.92
C SER A 117 -38.13 -2.54 5.01
N CYS A 118 -38.67 -2.07 3.88
CA CYS A 118 -39.50 -0.88 3.81
C CYS A 118 -40.97 -1.24 4.09
N ASN A 119 -41.58 -0.60 5.09
CA ASN A 119 -42.95 -0.88 5.52
C ASN A 119 -44.00 -0.01 4.81
N VAL A 120 -43.58 0.86 3.89
CA VAL A 120 -44.49 1.68 3.09
C VAL A 120 -45.18 0.78 2.06
N ALA A 121 -46.51 0.83 1.99
CA ALA A 121 -47.29 0.17 0.95
C ALA A 121 -47.02 0.86 -0.40
N ILE A 122 -47.15 0.10 -1.51
CA ILE A 122 -47.01 0.63 -2.87
C ILE A 122 -48.26 1.40 -3.23
#